data_AF-A0A9D4HL23-F1
#
_entry.id   AF-A0A9D4HL23-F1
#
_cell.length_a   1.000
_cell.length_b   1.000
_cell.length_c   1.000
_cell.angle_alpha   90.00
_cell.angle_beta   90.00
_cell.angle_gamma   90.00
#
_symmetry.space_group_name_H-M   'P 1'
#
loop_
_entity.id
_entity.type
_entity.pdbx_description
1 polymer ?
#
loop_
_entity_poly.entity_id
_entity_poly.type
_entity_poly.pdbx_seq_one_letter_code
_entity_poly.pdbx_strand_id
1 'polypeptide(L)' 'MDKFPLSCDTFVALLPATASGYVIFGKNSDRPDNEVQEVIYRPAASFQPGEKLQVELNAYRCL' A
#
# COMPACT_ATOMS: atom_id res chain seq x y z
N MET A 1 -12.93 0.24 -22.39
CA MET A 1 -13.25 0.32 -20.95
C MET A 1 -12.09 -0.35 -20.25
N ASP A 2 -11.22 0.45 -19.65
CA ASP A 2 -10.04 -0.08 -18.96
C ASP A 2 -10.51 -0.81 -17.71
N LYS A 3 -10.24 -2.12 -17.69
CA LYS A 3 -10.63 -3.01 -16.61
C LYS A 3 -9.59 -2.84 -15.51
N PHE A 4 -9.87 -2.00 -14.52
CA PHE A 4 -9.03 -1.92 -13.33
C PHE A 4 -8.99 -3.30 -12.65
N PRO A 5 -7.81 -3.78 -12.24
CA PRO A 5 -7.73 -5.02 -11.49
C PRO A 5 -8.41 -4.81 -10.12
N LEU A 6 -9.26 -5.78 -9.75
CA LEU A 6 -10.23 -5.69 -8.65
C LEU A 6 -9.89 -6.63 -7.48
N SER A 7 -8.63 -7.06 -7.35
CA SER A 7 -8.23 -7.93 -6.24
C SER A 7 -6.75 -7.77 -5.92
N CYS A 8 -6.46 -7.05 -4.85
CA CYS A 8 -5.12 -7.03 -4.28
C CYS A 8 -4.81 -8.36 -3.56
N ASP A 9 -3.73 -9.04 -3.96
CA ASP A 9 -3.25 -10.24 -3.25
C ASP A 9 -2.60 -9.88 -1.92
N THR A 10 -2.79 -10.71 -0.90
CA THR A 10 -2.14 -10.56 0.41
C THR A 10 -1.68 -11.92 0.91
N PHE A 11 -0.48 -11.98 1.50
CA PHE A 11 0.00 -13.17 2.19
C PHE A 11 0.69 -12.82 3.51
N VAL A 12 0.71 -13.81 4.40
CA VAL A 12 1.46 -13.77 5.65
C VAL A 12 2.29 -15.04 5.75
N ALA A 13 3.59 -14.90 5.97
CA ALA A 13 4.46 -16.02 6.33
C ALA A 13 4.83 -15.88 7.81
N LEU A 14 4.35 -16.83 8.62
CA LEU A 14 4.67 -16.94 10.04
C LEU A 14 5.86 -17.89 10.25
N LEU A 15 6.38 -17.93 11.47
CA LEU A 15 7.34 -18.97 11.86
C LEU A 15 6.64 -20.35 11.81
N PRO A 16 7.32 -21.43 11.39
CA PRO A 16 8.72 -21.54 10.95
C PRO A 16 8.89 -21.37 9.42
N ALA A 17 7.91 -20.81 8.71
CA ALA A 17 7.91 -20.77 7.24
C ALA A 17 8.96 -19.83 6.64
N THR A 18 9.69 -19.04 7.45
CA THR A 18 10.73 -18.12 7.00
C THR A 18 12.10 -18.55 7.53
N ALA A 19 13.12 -18.45 6.67
CA ALA A 19 14.47 -18.96 6.96
C ALA A 19 15.12 -18.33 8.21
N SER A 20 14.76 -17.09 8.55
CA SER A 20 15.31 -16.35 9.69
C SER A 20 14.32 -16.20 10.84
N GLY A 21 13.15 -16.87 10.79
CA GLY A 21 12.15 -16.78 11.86
C GLY A 21 11.47 -15.41 11.99
N TYR A 22 11.47 -14.59 10.94
CA TYR A 22 10.71 -13.33 10.92
C TYR A 22 9.30 -13.54 10.37
N VAL A 23 8.36 -12.70 10.81
CA VAL A 23 7.05 -12.60 10.17
C VAL A 23 7.18 -11.74 8.92
N ILE A 24 6.70 -12.23 7.79
CA ILE A 24 6.62 -11.45 6.53
C ILE A 24 5.15 -11.20 6.22
N PHE A 25 4.80 -9.93 6.05
CA PHE A 25 3.52 -9.49 5.50
C PHE A 25 3.76 -8.92 4.11
N GLY A 26 3.08 -9.46 3.11
CA GLY A 26 3.19 -8.99 1.73
C GLY A 26 1.83 -8.71 1.13
N LYS A 27 1.73 -7.59 0.40
CA LYS A 27 0.52 -7.19 -0.33
C LYS A 27 0.90 -6.71 -1.71
N ASN A 28 0.33 -7.32 -2.75
CA ASN A 28 0.45 -6.82 -4.10
C ASN A 28 -0.62 -5.75 -4.33
N SER A 29 -0.21 -4.57 -4.81
CA SER A 29 -1.15 -3.49 -5.13
C SER A 29 -1.42 -3.51 -6.63
N ASP A 30 -2.66 -3.85 -6.97
CA ASP A 30 -3.24 -3.57 -8.29
C ASP A 30 -3.17 -2.07 -8.57
N ARG A 31 -2.38 -1.68 -9.57
CA ARG A 31 -2.17 -0.28 -9.96
C ARG A 31 -2.27 -0.14 -11.48
N PRO A 32 -2.66 1.04 -12.00
CA PRO A 32 -2.50 1.39 -13.40
C PRO A 32 -1.06 1.25 -13.88
N ASP A 33 -0.90 0.97 -15.17
CA ASP A 33 0.41 0.94 -15.80
C ASP A 33 1.10 2.31 -15.67
N ASN A 34 2.41 2.27 -15.45
CA ASN A 34 3.29 3.45 -15.30
C ASN A 34 3.05 4.32 -14.04
N GLU A 35 2.29 3.86 -13.05
CA GLU A 35 2.23 4.53 -11.74
C GLU A 35 3.52 4.27 -10.94
N VAL A 36 4.17 5.34 -10.48
CA VAL A 36 5.35 5.25 -9.60
C VAL A 36 4.92 4.86 -8.18
N GLN A 37 5.61 3.89 -7.59
CA GLN A 37 5.43 3.51 -6.18
C GLN A 37 6.46 4.21 -5.29
N GLU A 38 6.16 5.44 -4.86
CA GLU A 38 7.06 6.20 -3.99
C GLU A 38 7.07 5.69 -2.54
N VAL A 39 8.26 5.62 -1.95
CA VAL A 39 8.44 5.39 -0.52
C VAL A 39 8.63 6.75 0.16
N ILE A 40 7.57 7.22 0.81
CA ILE A 40 7.56 8.50 1.53
C ILE A 40 7.56 8.27 3.05
N TYR A 41 8.37 9.06 3.76
CA TYR A 41 8.28 9.14 5.22
C TYR A 41 7.27 10.23 5.61
N ARG A 42 6.37 9.89 6.54
CA ARG A 42 5.42 10.83 7.14
C ARG A 42 5.56 10.73 8.66
N PRO A 43 5.87 11.83 9.38
CA PRO A 43 5.99 11.79 10.83
C PRO A 43 4.64 11.49 11.47
N ALA A 44 4.67 10.97 12.70
CA ALA A 44 3.46 10.74 13.48
C ALA A 44 2.70 12.06 13.69
N ALA A 45 1.38 12.01 13.53
CA ALA A 45 0.47 13.13 13.75
C ALA A 45 -0.69 12.67 14.65
N SER A 46 -1.21 13.60 15.45
CA SER A 46 -2.41 13.38 16.26
C SER A 46 -3.58 14.12 15.63
N PHE A 47 -4.74 13.47 15.62
CA PHE A 47 -5.96 13.99 15.02
C PHE A 47 -7.10 14.01 16.05
N GLN A 48 -7.92 15.06 16.03
CA GLN A 48 -9.12 15.18 16.84
C GLN A 48 -10.24 14.27 16.33
N PRO A 49 -11.16 13.84 17.20
CA PRO A 49 -12.34 13.08 16.77
C PRO A 49 -13.13 13.83 15.68
N GLY A 50 -13.42 13.16 14.57
CA GLY A 50 -14.18 13.72 13.45
C GLY A 50 -13.33 14.43 12.40
N GLU A 51 -12.03 14.59 12.60
CA GLU A 51 -11.13 15.06 11.53
C GLU A 51 -11.09 14.04 10.38
N LYS A 52 -11.12 14.56 9.15
CA LYS A 52 -11.01 13.75 7.94
C LYS A 52 -9.55 13.67 7.51
N LEU A 53 -9.05 12.45 7.36
CA LEU A 53 -7.74 12.22 6.80
C LEU A 53 -7.82 12.33 5.27
N GLN A 54 -6.94 13.13 4.68
CA GLN A 54 -6.75 13.12 3.25
C GLN A 54 -5.92 11.88 2.89
N VAL A 55 -6.53 10.98 2.13
CA VAL A 55 -5.80 9.89 1.50
C VAL A 55 -4.99 10.51 0.36
N GLU A 56 -3.68 10.52 0.51
CA GLU A 56 -2.78 10.93 -0.57
C GLU A 56 -2.76 9.81 -1.61
N LEU A 57 -3.71 9.90 -2.54
CA LEU A 57 -3.60 9.19 -3.82
C LEU A 57 -2.66 10.04 -4.65
N ASN A 58 -1.40 9.63 -4.77
CA ASN A 58 -0.51 10.11 -5.82
C ASN A 58 -1.02 9.60 -7.16
N ALA A 59 -2.21 10.04 -7.57
CA ALA A 59 -2.64 10.00 -8.95
C ALA A 59 -1.74 11.00 -9.66
N TYR A 60 -0.55 10.56 -10.06
CA TYR A 60 0.26 11.33 -10.97
C TYR A 60 -0.63 11.64 -12.17
N ARG A 61 -0.94 12.92 -12.28
CA ARG A 61 -1.23 13.61 -13.51
C ARG A 61 -0.05 13.28 -14.43
N CYS A 62 -0.12 12.14 -15.13
CA CYS A 62 0.78 11.83 -16.23
C CYS A 62 0.76 13.07 -17.14
N LEU A 63 1.90 13.76 -17.21
CA LEU A 63 2.20 14.60 -18.35
C LEU A 63 2.32 13.72 -19.58
#